data_AF-Q975T9-F1
#
_entry.id   AF-Q975T9-F1
#
_cell.length_a   1.000
_cell.length_b   1.000
_cell.length_c   1.000
_cell.angle_alpha   90.00
_cell.angle_beta   90.00
_cell.angle_gamma   90.00
#
_symmetry.space_group_name_H-M   'P 1'
#
loop_
_entity.id
_entity.type
_entity.pdbx_description
1 polymer ?
#
loop_
_entity_poly.entity_id
_entity_poly.type
_entity_poly.pdbx_seq_one_letter_code
_entity_poly.pdbx_strand_id
1 'polypeptide(L)'
;MHHRPERDKRVTTHVALVARAFGAKGIFIHGEDMNLLKTIEKVKANWGGKYFSIEFVKNPKKVVRDWRNSGGIVVHLTMYGIPIDNIMEKIINKNTKILVVVGSEKVEGWYYYNSDYNIAIGNQPHSEVAALAIFLDRIYKGGELNIQFSDAKLSIIPQERGKKVRKNE
;
A
#
# COMPACT_ATOMS: atom_id res chain seq x y z
N MET A 1 -11.94 -24.23 11.56
CA MET A 1 -11.31 -23.21 12.43
C MET A 1 -9.84 -22.91 12.07
N HIS A 2 -9.29 -23.41 10.94
CA HIS A 2 -7.85 -23.42 10.63
C HIS A 2 -7.39 -22.41 9.55
N HIS A 3 -8.12 -21.31 9.27
CA HIS A 3 -7.88 -20.50 8.06
C HIS A 3 -7.63 -19.01 8.31
N ARG A 4 -7.60 -18.54 9.56
CA ARG A 4 -7.48 -17.09 9.81
C ARG A 4 -6.07 -16.55 9.55
N PRO A 5 -4.98 -17.14 10.11
CA PRO A 5 -3.62 -16.66 9.83
C PRO A 5 -3.27 -16.70 8.34
N GLU A 6 -3.75 -17.69 7.59
CA GLU A 6 -3.52 -17.76 6.15
C GLU A 6 -4.29 -16.70 5.36
N ARG A 7 -5.52 -16.35 5.79
CA ARG A 7 -6.30 -15.26 5.18
C ARG A 7 -5.61 -13.92 5.40
N ASP A 8 -5.14 -13.64 6.61
CA ASP A 8 -4.48 -12.37 6.91
C ASP A 8 -3.18 -12.23 6.11
N LYS A 9 -2.35 -13.29 6.03
CA LYS A 9 -1.14 -13.30 5.19
C LYS A 9 -1.45 -13.05 3.72
N ARG A 10 -2.55 -13.63 3.21
CA ARG A 10 -3.01 -13.38 1.84
C ARG A 10 -3.35 -11.90 1.65
N VAL A 11 -4.10 -11.29 2.57
CA VAL A 11 -4.49 -9.88 2.48
C VAL A 11 -3.26 -8.97 2.53
N THR A 12 -2.33 -9.19 3.47
CA THR A 12 -1.06 -8.44 3.53
C THR A 12 -0.26 -8.54 2.23
N THR A 13 -0.26 -9.72 1.59
CA THR A 13 0.38 -9.89 0.28
C THR A 13 -0.30 -9.05 -0.80
N HIS A 14 -1.63 -8.97 -0.82
CA HIS A 14 -2.36 -8.14 -1.78
C HIS A 14 -2.14 -6.64 -1.52
N VAL A 15 -2.10 -6.22 -0.25
CA VAL A 15 -1.72 -4.86 0.13
C VAL A 15 -0.34 -4.52 -0.42
N ALA A 16 0.66 -5.39 -0.24
CA ALA A 16 2.01 -5.17 -0.75
C ALA A 16 2.07 -5.12 -2.29
N LEU A 17 1.30 -5.98 -2.98
CA LEU A 17 1.19 -5.97 -4.44
C LEU A 17 0.57 -4.66 -4.96
N VAL A 18 -0.52 -4.19 -4.36
CA VAL A 18 -1.16 -2.92 -4.70
C VAL A 18 -0.21 -1.75 -4.42
N ALA A 19 0.37 -1.68 -3.22
CA ALA A 19 1.32 -0.63 -2.86
C ALA A 19 2.44 -0.50 -3.91
N ARG A 20 3.06 -1.62 -4.29
CA ARG A 20 4.10 -1.67 -5.31
C ARG A 20 3.60 -1.19 -6.67
N ALA A 21 2.49 -1.75 -7.14
CA ALA A 21 1.95 -1.46 -8.47
C ALA A 21 1.52 0.01 -8.58
N PHE A 22 0.95 0.57 -7.51
CA PHE A 22 0.36 1.90 -7.50
C PHE A 22 1.36 2.96 -6.99
N GLY A 23 2.66 2.71 -7.14
CA GLY A 23 3.71 3.72 -7.00
C GLY A 23 4.22 4.00 -5.58
N ALA A 24 3.76 3.28 -4.55
CA ALA A 24 4.38 3.38 -3.23
C ALA A 24 5.86 2.96 -3.29
N LYS A 25 6.69 3.50 -2.39
CA LYS A 25 8.14 3.23 -2.37
C LYS A 25 8.53 2.04 -1.50
N GLY A 26 7.63 1.61 -0.63
CA GLY A 26 7.85 0.43 0.20
C GLY A 26 6.69 0.18 1.13
N ILE A 27 6.83 -0.85 1.95
CA ILE A 27 5.86 -1.25 2.97
C ILE A 27 6.56 -1.70 4.25
N PHE A 28 6.04 -1.25 5.38
CA PHE A 28 6.40 -1.75 6.70
C PHE A 28 5.39 -2.82 7.13
N ILE A 29 5.87 -3.97 7.57
CA ILE A 29 5.02 -5.11 7.97
C ILE A 29 5.35 -5.50 9.40
N HIS A 30 4.32 -5.60 10.25
CA HIS A 30 4.51 -6.06 11.63
C HIS A 30 4.83 -7.56 11.66
N GLY A 31 5.94 -7.93 12.29
CA GLY A 31 6.40 -9.33 12.34
C GLY A 31 7.12 -9.74 11.07
N GLU A 32 7.27 -11.06 10.86
CA GLU A 32 7.99 -11.63 9.72
C GLU A 32 7.06 -12.49 8.86
N ASP A 33 7.13 -12.30 7.54
CA ASP A 33 6.43 -13.16 6.57
C ASP A 33 7.31 -13.44 5.35
N MET A 34 8.10 -14.51 5.46
CA MET A 34 9.01 -14.92 4.39
C MET A 34 8.28 -15.39 3.12
N ASN A 35 7.02 -15.81 3.21
CA ASN A 35 6.24 -16.21 2.02
C ASN A 35 5.79 -14.97 1.24
N LEU A 36 5.36 -13.93 1.95
CA LEU A 36 5.10 -12.61 1.35
C LEU A 36 6.38 -12.09 0.69
N LEU A 37 7.51 -12.09 1.41
CA LEU A 37 8.78 -11.62 0.86
C LEU A 37 9.13 -12.35 -0.44
N LYS A 38 9.13 -13.70 -0.43
CA LYS A 38 9.38 -14.51 -1.64
C LYS A 38 8.43 -14.16 -2.79
N THR A 39 7.17 -13.90 -2.49
CA THR A 39 6.16 -13.55 -3.49
C THR A 39 6.46 -12.20 -4.12
N ILE A 40 6.75 -11.19 -3.32
CA ILE A 40 7.04 -9.84 -3.83
C ILE A 40 8.40 -9.82 -4.53
N GLU A 41 9.42 -10.53 -4.05
CA GLU A 41 10.71 -10.66 -4.74
C GLU A 41 10.56 -11.33 -6.12
N LYS A 42 9.75 -12.39 -6.21
CA LYS A 42 9.44 -13.03 -7.51
C LYS A 42 8.72 -12.05 -8.46
N VAL A 43 7.82 -11.23 -7.93
CA VAL A 43 7.11 -10.22 -8.72
C VAL A 43 8.08 -9.11 -9.15
N LYS A 44 8.98 -8.63 -8.28
CA LYS A 44 10.03 -7.67 -8.63
C LYS A 44 10.99 -8.20 -9.69
N ALA A 45 11.45 -9.44 -9.55
CA ALA A 45 12.38 -10.05 -10.49
C ALA A 45 11.83 -10.19 -11.92
N ASN A 46 10.51 -10.36 -12.06
CA ASN A 46 9.86 -10.54 -13.37
C ASN A 46 9.26 -9.24 -13.91
N TRP A 47 8.61 -8.45 -13.06
CA TRP A 47 7.78 -7.30 -13.46
C TRP A 47 8.39 -5.95 -13.03
N GLY A 48 9.66 -5.92 -12.64
CA GLY A 48 10.41 -4.70 -12.29
C GLY A 48 9.99 -4.11 -10.96
N GLY A 49 10.34 -2.86 -10.65
CA GLY A 49 10.01 -2.23 -9.37
C GLY A 49 10.93 -2.66 -8.23
N LYS A 50 12.22 -2.91 -8.53
CA LYS A 50 13.25 -3.26 -7.54
C LYS A 50 13.40 -2.24 -6.41
N TYR A 51 13.02 -1.00 -6.65
CA TYR A 51 13.07 0.08 -5.67
C TYR A 51 12.05 -0.09 -4.52
N PHE A 52 11.03 -0.94 -4.70
CA PHE A 52 10.03 -1.17 -3.67
C PHE A 52 10.61 -1.98 -2.50
N SER A 53 10.73 -1.34 -1.34
CA SER A 53 11.26 -1.96 -0.13
C SER A 53 10.18 -2.70 0.67
N ILE A 54 10.58 -3.80 1.31
CA ILE A 54 9.77 -4.48 2.32
C ILE A 54 10.59 -4.49 3.59
N GLU A 55 10.03 -3.92 4.65
CA GLU A 55 10.68 -3.83 5.95
C GLU A 55 9.82 -4.50 7.02
N PHE A 56 10.33 -5.60 7.57
CA PHE A 56 9.72 -6.27 8.70
C PHE A 56 10.09 -5.53 10.00
N VAL A 57 9.08 -5.14 10.77
CA VAL A 57 9.26 -4.32 11.97
C VAL A 57 8.64 -4.98 13.19
N LYS A 58 9.35 -4.91 14.31
CA LYS A 58 8.86 -5.40 15.62
C LYS A 58 7.94 -4.39 16.32
N ASN A 59 8.07 -3.11 15.99
CA ASN A 59 7.30 -2.04 16.63
C ASN A 59 6.78 -1.03 15.58
N PRO A 60 5.62 -1.30 14.96
CA PRO A 60 5.01 -0.41 13.98
C PRO A 60 4.69 0.99 14.55
N LYS A 61 4.35 1.09 15.84
CA LYS A 61 4.13 2.39 16.50
C LYS A 61 5.41 3.25 16.54
N LYS A 62 6.59 2.63 16.61
CA LYS A 62 7.87 3.34 16.47
C LYS A 62 8.01 3.93 15.07
N VAL A 63 7.69 3.15 14.02
CA VAL A 63 7.71 3.63 12.63
C VAL A 63 6.83 4.87 12.46
N VAL A 64 5.59 4.83 12.99
CA VAL A 64 4.68 5.99 12.95
C VAL A 64 5.27 7.22 13.65
N ARG A 65 5.82 7.05 14.87
CA ARG A 65 6.45 8.17 15.60
C ARG A 65 7.64 8.75 14.85
N ASP A 66 8.54 7.90 14.37
CA ASP A 66 9.76 8.33 13.66
C ASP A 66 9.41 9.01 12.33
N TRP A 67 8.37 8.54 11.63
CA TRP A 67 7.89 9.15 10.39
C TRP A 67 7.40 10.58 10.62
N ARG A 68 6.59 10.79 11.67
CA ARG A 68 6.10 12.13 12.04
C ARG A 68 7.22 13.05 12.51
N ASN A 69 8.12 12.53 13.36
CA ASN A 69 9.27 13.29 13.87
C ASN A 69 10.22 13.74 12.75
N SER A 70 10.24 13.01 11.62
CA SER A 70 11.03 13.36 10.44
C SER A 70 10.26 14.21 9.41
N GLY A 71 9.17 14.85 9.82
CA GLY A 71 8.38 15.79 8.99
C GLY A 71 7.44 15.14 7.98
N GLY A 72 7.25 13.81 8.06
CA GLY A 72 6.30 13.09 7.22
C GLY A 72 4.88 13.13 7.77
N ILE A 73 3.90 12.94 6.89
CA ILE A 73 2.48 12.82 7.25
C ILE A 73 2.12 11.36 7.44
N VAL A 74 1.34 11.06 8.48
CA VAL A 74 0.75 9.74 8.72
C VAL A 74 -0.74 9.80 8.44
N VAL A 75 -1.19 9.00 7.47
CA VAL A 75 -2.58 8.82 7.09
C VAL A 75 -3.04 7.45 7.56
N HIS A 76 -4.07 7.39 8.39
CA HIS A 76 -4.72 6.15 8.79
C HIS A 76 -6.03 5.97 8.02
N LEU A 77 -6.10 4.90 7.22
CA LEU A 77 -7.30 4.54 6.48
C LEU A 77 -8.25 3.76 7.38
N THR A 78 -9.40 4.35 7.67
CA THR A 78 -10.41 3.80 8.56
C THR A 78 -11.80 4.30 8.19
N MET A 79 -12.82 3.44 8.31
CA MET A 79 -14.20 3.81 7.99
C MET A 79 -14.76 4.96 8.84
N TYR A 80 -14.13 5.26 9.98
CA TYR A 80 -14.50 6.36 10.87
C TYR A 80 -13.83 7.70 10.51
N GLY A 81 -13.00 7.72 9.47
CA GLY A 81 -12.26 8.90 9.04
C GLY A 81 -13.11 9.92 8.28
N ILE A 82 -12.47 11.05 7.97
CA ILE A 82 -13.03 12.08 7.09
C ILE A 82 -13.16 11.50 5.68
N PRO A 83 -14.27 11.71 4.95
CA PRO A 83 -14.39 11.30 3.56
C PRO A 83 -13.20 11.76 2.73
N ILE A 84 -12.59 10.84 1.98
CA ILE A 84 -11.37 11.09 1.22
C ILE A 84 -11.44 12.36 0.37
N ASP A 85 -12.53 12.55 -0.37
CA ASP A 85 -12.71 13.68 -1.28
C ASP A 85 -12.68 15.05 -0.57
N ASN A 86 -12.98 15.09 0.73
CA ASN A 86 -12.98 16.34 1.51
C ASN A 86 -11.59 16.75 2.01
N ILE A 87 -10.58 15.87 1.90
CA ILE A 87 -9.27 16.07 2.54
C ILE A 87 -8.08 15.93 1.57
N MET A 88 -8.27 15.33 0.39
CA MET A 88 -7.15 15.01 -0.51
C MET A 88 -6.33 16.22 -0.93
N GLU A 89 -6.96 17.33 -1.31
CA GLU A 89 -6.21 18.53 -1.73
C GLU A 89 -5.31 19.05 -0.62
N LYS A 90 -5.80 19.03 0.63
CA LYS A 90 -5.01 19.45 1.81
C LYS A 90 -3.79 18.56 2.01
N ILE A 91 -3.89 17.26 1.77
CA ILE A 91 -2.77 16.31 1.91
C ILE A 91 -1.77 16.48 0.76
N ILE A 92 -2.25 16.55 -0.48
CA ILE A 92 -1.41 16.71 -1.68
C ILE A 92 -0.60 18.02 -1.59
N ASN A 93 -1.24 19.12 -1.19
CA ASN A 93 -0.60 20.44 -1.08
C ASN A 93 0.51 20.51 -0.03
N LYS A 94 0.63 19.52 0.88
CA LYS A 94 1.74 19.46 1.84
C LYS A 94 3.07 19.05 1.20
N ASN A 95 3.04 18.43 0.02
CA ASN A 95 4.22 18.05 -0.75
C ASN A 95 5.34 17.39 0.10
N THR A 96 4.95 16.45 0.96
CA THR A 96 5.85 15.72 1.87
C THR A 96 5.61 14.22 1.76
N LYS A 97 6.52 13.44 2.34
CA LYS A 97 6.42 11.98 2.39
C LYS A 97 5.22 11.53 3.23
N ILE A 98 4.49 10.53 2.73
CA ILE A 98 3.28 10.00 3.36
C ILE A 98 3.50 8.56 3.80
N LEU A 99 3.16 8.26 5.04
CA LEU A 99 3.01 6.89 5.55
C LEU A 99 1.53 6.57 5.65
N VAL A 100 1.09 5.53 4.96
CA VAL A 100 -0.30 5.06 5.01
C VAL A 100 -0.38 3.89 5.97
N VAL A 101 -1.14 4.06 7.06
CA VAL A 101 -1.52 3.00 7.99
C VAL A 101 -2.81 2.38 7.48
N VAL A 102 -2.72 1.13 7.06
CA VAL A 102 -3.88 0.29 6.72
C VAL A 102 -4.16 -0.69 7.85
N GLY A 103 -5.43 -1.03 8.01
CA GLY A 103 -5.86 -1.93 9.08
C GLY A 103 -5.33 -3.36 8.94
N SER A 104 -5.38 -4.07 10.06
CA SER A 104 -5.31 -5.53 10.15
C SER A 104 -6.55 -6.03 10.89
N GLU A 105 -6.59 -7.31 11.30
CA GLU A 105 -7.71 -7.93 12.02
C GLU A 105 -8.31 -7.06 13.14
N LYS A 106 -7.47 -6.32 13.88
CA LYS A 106 -7.90 -5.35 14.90
C LYS A 106 -6.91 -4.19 15.00
N VAL A 107 -7.33 -3.00 14.53
CA VAL A 107 -6.54 -1.79 14.68
C VAL A 107 -6.61 -1.29 16.12
N GLU A 108 -5.45 -1.09 16.74
CA GLU A 108 -5.36 -0.51 18.07
C GLU A 108 -5.84 0.94 18.08
N GLY A 109 -6.58 1.33 19.13
CA GLY A 109 -7.06 2.71 19.32
C GLY A 109 -5.95 3.77 19.21
N TRP A 110 -4.70 3.38 19.49
CA TRP A 110 -3.52 4.23 19.37
C TRP A 110 -3.40 4.91 17.99
N TYR A 111 -3.68 4.22 16.89
CA TYR A 111 -3.52 4.79 15.54
C TYR A 111 -4.50 5.92 15.24
N TYR A 112 -5.70 5.88 15.83
CA TYR A 112 -6.71 6.94 15.67
C TYR A 112 -6.21 8.28 16.23
N TYR A 113 -5.42 8.23 17.30
CA TYR A 113 -4.91 9.42 17.99
C TYR A 113 -3.47 9.79 17.60
N ASN A 114 -2.74 8.91 16.90
CA ASN A 114 -1.33 9.11 16.54
C ASN A 114 -1.09 9.26 15.04
N SER A 115 -2.15 9.35 14.24
CA SER A 115 -2.10 9.70 12.81
C SER A 115 -2.48 11.16 12.62
N ASP A 116 -1.90 11.83 11.62
CA ASP A 116 -2.23 13.21 11.31
C ASP A 116 -3.62 13.33 10.67
N TYR A 117 -4.03 12.30 9.93
CA TYR A 117 -5.36 12.20 9.31
C TYR A 117 -5.93 10.80 9.46
N ASN A 118 -7.17 10.72 9.93
CA ASN A 118 -8.02 9.54 9.75
C ASN A 118 -8.88 9.77 8.51
N ILE A 119 -8.76 8.91 7.50
CA ILE A 119 -9.46 9.08 6.21
C ILE A 119 -10.32 7.86 5.92
N ALA A 120 -11.55 8.11 5.51
CA ALA A 120 -12.49 7.07 5.11
C ALA A 120 -12.63 6.98 3.59
N ILE A 121 -12.63 5.74 3.11
CA ILE A 121 -13.04 5.38 1.76
C ILE A 121 -14.48 4.91 1.85
N GLY A 122 -15.44 5.78 1.52
CA GLY A 122 -16.87 5.46 1.55
C GLY A 122 -17.52 5.24 2.93
N ASN A 123 -16.79 5.44 4.04
CA ASN A 123 -17.31 5.33 5.42
C ASN A 123 -18.09 4.02 5.71
N GLN A 124 -17.70 2.91 5.08
CA GLN A 124 -18.27 1.58 5.27
C GLN A 124 -17.18 0.57 5.57
N PRO A 125 -17.47 -0.52 6.31
CA PRO A 125 -16.51 -1.59 6.50
C PRO A 125 -16.26 -2.31 5.17
N HIS A 126 -15.01 -2.31 4.70
CA HIS A 126 -14.59 -3.02 3.49
C HIS A 126 -13.10 -3.35 3.51
N SER A 127 -12.58 -3.88 2.40
CA SER A 127 -11.18 -4.29 2.27
C SER A 127 -10.20 -3.11 2.34
N GLU A 128 -9.17 -3.26 3.16
CA GLU A 128 -7.99 -2.42 3.24
C GLU A 128 -7.18 -2.38 1.94
N VAL A 129 -7.25 -3.44 1.12
CA VAL A 129 -6.64 -3.48 -0.22
C VAL A 129 -7.34 -2.48 -1.13
N ALA A 130 -8.68 -2.48 -1.13
CA ALA A 130 -9.48 -1.51 -1.88
C ALA A 130 -9.29 -0.09 -1.33
N ALA A 131 -9.23 0.06 -0.01
CA ALA A 131 -8.97 1.35 0.63
C ALA A 131 -7.63 1.94 0.18
N LEU A 132 -6.57 1.14 0.19
CA LEU A 132 -5.25 1.55 -0.26
C LEU A 132 -5.23 1.89 -1.75
N ALA A 133 -5.84 1.05 -2.60
CA ALA A 133 -5.90 1.29 -4.04
C ALA A 133 -6.56 2.64 -4.35
N ILE A 134 -7.72 2.93 -3.76
CA ILE A 134 -8.45 4.18 -3.96
C ILE A 134 -7.67 5.36 -3.37
N PHE A 135 -7.05 5.20 -2.19
CA PHE A 135 -6.22 6.27 -1.63
C PHE A 135 -5.04 6.63 -2.54
N LEU A 136 -4.33 5.64 -3.07
CA LEU A 136 -3.20 5.86 -3.98
C LEU A 136 -3.66 6.45 -5.32
N ASP A 137 -4.77 5.97 -5.89
CA ASP A 137 -5.39 6.57 -7.08
C ASP A 137 -5.69 8.07 -6.87
N ARG A 138 -6.23 8.45 -5.70
CA ARG A 138 -6.50 9.86 -5.41
C ARG A 138 -5.24 10.68 -5.15
N ILE A 139 -4.18 10.09 -4.61
CA ILE A 139 -2.88 10.76 -4.47
C ILE A 139 -2.24 11.00 -5.84
N TYR A 140 -2.26 10.00 -6.72
CA TYR A 140 -1.60 10.04 -8.02
C TYR A 140 -2.50 10.51 -9.16
N LYS A 141 -3.77 10.80 -8.88
CA LYS A 141 -4.79 11.26 -9.83
C LYS A 141 -4.90 10.34 -11.05
N GLY A 142 -4.90 9.02 -10.81
CA GLY A 142 -4.93 7.98 -11.84
C GLY A 142 -3.60 7.78 -12.62
N GLY A 143 -2.57 8.58 -12.33
CA GLY A 143 -1.27 8.48 -12.98
C GLY A 143 -0.54 7.17 -12.68
N GLU A 144 -0.88 6.51 -11.57
CA GLU A 144 -0.31 5.24 -11.16
C GLU A 144 -0.67 4.09 -12.11
N LEU A 145 -1.80 4.17 -12.82
CA LEU A 145 -2.23 3.17 -13.80
C LEU A 145 -1.31 3.09 -15.03
N ASN A 146 -0.49 4.11 -15.25
CA ASN A 146 0.49 4.19 -16.33
C ASN A 146 1.92 3.87 -15.87
N ILE A 147 2.12 3.44 -14.62
CA ILE A 147 3.46 3.10 -14.12
C ILE A 147 4.04 1.95 -14.93
N GLN A 148 5.19 2.21 -15.55
CA GLN A 148 6.03 1.21 -16.19
C GLN A 148 7.34 1.09 -15.42
N PHE A 149 7.71 -0.15 -15.12
CA PHE A 149 8.96 -0.45 -14.45
C PHE A 149 10.03 -0.73 -15.50
N SER A 150 11.01 0.17 -15.63
CA SER A 150 12.09 0.05 -16.62
C SER A 150 13.01 -1.16 -16.39
N ASP A 151 13.03 -1.69 -15.17
CA ASP A 151 13.76 -2.89 -14.78
C ASP A 151 12.93 -4.19 -14.92
N ALA A 152 11.74 -4.13 -15.53
CA ALA A 152 10.91 -5.32 -15.74
C ALA A 152 11.50 -6.23 -16.83
N LYS A 153 11.59 -7.54 -16.55
CA LYS A 153 11.95 -8.58 -17.54
C LYS A 153 10.77 -9.00 -18.40
N LEU A 154 9.55 -8.81 -17.89
CA LEU A 154 8.29 -9.12 -18.56
C LEU A 154 7.44 -7.86 -18.65
N SER A 155 6.82 -7.65 -19.81
CA SER A 155 5.78 -6.64 -20.00
C SER A 155 4.53 -7.27 -20.60
N ILE A 156 3.36 -6.79 -20.20
CA ILE A 156 2.08 -7.18 -20.81
C ILE A 156 1.86 -6.30 -22.04
N ILE A 157 1.50 -6.90 -23.17
CA ILE A 157 0.99 -6.16 -24.32
C ILE A 157 -0.54 -6.20 -24.21
N PRO A 158 -1.22 -5.06 -23.99
CA PRO A 158 -2.68 -5.01 -23.94
C PRO A 158 -3.30 -5.59 -25.21
N GLN A 159 -4.32 -6.42 -25.06
CA GLN A 159 -5.05 -7.04 -26.17
C GLN A 159 -6.54 -6.84 -25.95
N GLU A 160 -7.30 -6.59 -27.02
CA GLU A 160 -8.77 -6.55 -26.96
C GLU A 160 -9.34 -7.93 -26.54
N ARG A 161 -8.72 -9.01 -27.03
CA ARG A 161 -9.02 -10.40 -26.66
C ARG A 161 -7.74 -11.22 -26.56
N GLY A 162 -7.66 -12.09 -25.55
CA GLY A 162 -6.50 -12.96 -25.32
C GLY A 162 -5.44 -12.38 -24.39
N LYS A 163 -4.26 -13.02 -24.33
CA LYS A 163 -3.14 -12.62 -23.47
C LYS A 163 -1.83 -12.65 -24.24
N LYS A 164 -1.04 -11.58 -24.17
CA LYS A 164 0.29 -11.52 -24.77
C LYS A 164 1.29 -10.93 -23.78
N VAL A 165 2.34 -11.70 -23.48
CA VAL A 165 3.44 -11.29 -22.60
C VAL A 165 4.70 -11.21 -23.46
N ARG A 166 5.43 -10.10 -23.34
CA ARG A 166 6.71 -9.88 -24.00
C ARG A 166 7.83 -10.01 -22.97
N LYS A 167 8.92 -10.68 -23.34
CA LYS A 167 10.18 -10.61 -22.60
C LYS A 167 10.91 -9.35 -23.03
N ASN A 168 11.29 -8.52 -22.05
CA ASN A 168 12.13 -7.37 -22.28
C ASN A 168 13.58 -7.87 -22.23
N GLU A 169 14.32 -7.64 -23.32
CA GLU A 169 15.76 -7.93 -23.42
C GLU A 169 16.59 -6.87 -22.68
#